data_AF-A0A7Y7VQ87-F1
#
_entry.id   AF-A0A7Y7VQ87-F1
#
_cell.length_a   1.000
_cell.length_b   1.000
_cell.length_c   1.000
_cell.angle_alpha   90.00
_cell.angle_beta   90.00
_cell.angle_gamma   90.00
#
_symmetry.space_group_name_H-M   'P 1'
#
loop_
_entity.id
_entity.type
_entity.pdbx_description
1 polymer ?
#
loop_
_entity_poly.entity_id
_entity_poly.type
_entity_poly.pdbx_seq_one_letter_code
_entity_poly.pdbx_strand_id
1 'polypeptide(L)'
;MSETTELAVLEIKPEQAPALYVANGLDAYLDQIRELAAEVPDVTTKKGRDRIGSLARMVGSSKKAIEEPGRAYLKQLKEAVKPAEEELRRFTRECDTIRDKILAPRAEWDAEQDRIAAEEQMNAWHAEALEMNAAHDKAAAEKFESDHELALLMNKDFDREREEARAEAERQRIAHEDEIKRQAIEQERIEAEQKQQRERDEAARRERELQDRAEQEKRDRIANEQRLEQEKQEAIEEEQRKAREQADRIKRENDAKEAARLAEEKRIADENARRAANVQHRKNINNQAKANLIASAGLTEEQAIAVITAIAKGEVTAIRITY
;
A
#
# COMPACT_ATOMS: atom_id res chain seq x y z
N MET A 1 141.47 58.61 -22.71
CA MET A 1 140.81 57.48 -22.04
C MET A 1 139.81 58.06 -21.04
N SER A 2 138.53 58.03 -21.41
CA SER A 2 137.32 58.26 -20.61
C SER A 2 137.35 59.38 -19.55
N GLU A 3 137.00 60.60 -19.95
CA GLU A 3 136.28 61.50 -19.06
C GLU A 3 134.88 60.90 -18.85
N THR A 4 134.67 60.27 -17.70
CA THR A 4 133.32 59.98 -17.20
C THR A 4 132.68 61.30 -16.84
N THR A 5 131.80 61.81 -17.70
CA THR A 5 130.82 62.83 -17.34
C THR A 5 129.93 62.26 -16.23
N GLU A 6 130.36 62.43 -14.99
CA GLU A 6 129.52 62.31 -13.81
C GLU A 6 128.44 63.38 -13.93
N LEU A 7 127.27 62.97 -14.42
CA LEU A 7 126.10 63.82 -14.29
C LEU A 7 125.74 63.91 -12.82
N ALA A 8 125.81 65.15 -12.33
CA ALA A 8 125.19 65.60 -11.12
C ALA A 8 123.83 64.92 -10.95
N VAL A 9 123.67 64.26 -9.80
CA VAL A 9 122.34 63.98 -9.25
C VAL A 9 121.63 65.34 -9.20
N LEU A 10 120.69 65.55 -10.12
CA LEU A 10 119.88 66.75 -10.22
C LEU A 10 118.97 66.82 -8.98
N GLU A 11 119.51 67.35 -7.89
CA GLU A 11 118.76 67.64 -6.68
C GLU A 11 117.89 68.87 -6.94
N ILE A 12 116.61 68.66 -7.25
CA ILE A 12 115.63 69.74 -7.40
C ILE A 12 115.39 70.35 -6.02
N LYS A 13 115.81 71.61 -5.84
CA LYS A 13 115.54 72.33 -4.59
C LYS A 13 114.04 72.66 -4.49
N PRO A 14 113.43 72.63 -3.30
CA PRO A 14 112.02 72.97 -3.11
C PRO A 14 111.60 74.33 -3.69
N GLU A 15 112.50 75.31 -3.71
CA GLU A 15 112.27 76.65 -4.27
C GLU A 15 112.11 76.66 -5.79
N GLN A 16 112.67 75.66 -6.49
CA GLN A 16 112.56 75.52 -7.94
C GLN A 16 111.29 74.77 -8.36
N ALA A 17 110.63 74.09 -7.40
CA ALA A 17 109.45 73.27 -7.65
C ALA A 17 108.28 74.04 -8.33
N PRO A 18 107.92 75.27 -7.91
CA PRO A 18 106.82 76.01 -8.57
C PRO A 18 107.10 76.38 -10.02
N ALA A 19 108.37 76.55 -10.41
CA ALA A 19 108.77 76.89 -11.78
C ALA A 19 108.95 75.66 -12.68
N LEU A 20 109.30 74.50 -12.10
CA LEU A 20 109.58 73.28 -12.84
C LEU A 20 108.35 72.37 -13.00
N TYR A 21 107.50 72.26 -11.98
CA TYR A 21 106.29 71.41 -12.01
C TYR A 21 105.08 72.15 -12.59
N VAL A 22 105.29 72.74 -13.77
CA VAL A 22 104.26 73.35 -14.61
C VAL A 22 104.12 72.57 -15.91
N ALA A 23 103.13 72.89 -16.73
CA ALA A 23 102.98 72.27 -18.04
C ALA A 23 104.28 72.44 -18.85
N ASN A 24 104.87 71.32 -19.29
CA ASN A 24 106.12 71.25 -20.06
C ASN A 24 107.39 71.76 -19.35
N GLY A 25 107.34 72.03 -18.04
CA GLY A 25 108.49 72.56 -17.29
C GLY A 25 109.65 71.57 -17.08
N LEU A 26 109.43 70.28 -17.34
CA LEU A 26 110.43 69.22 -17.18
C LEU A 26 111.08 68.77 -18.50
N ASP A 27 110.69 69.35 -19.64
CA ASP A 27 111.13 68.90 -20.96
C ASP A 27 112.66 68.99 -21.14
N ALA A 28 113.29 70.04 -20.60
CA ALA A 28 114.75 70.18 -20.63
C ALA A 28 115.48 69.03 -19.92
N TYR A 29 114.92 68.50 -18.83
CA TYR A 29 115.49 67.34 -18.13
C TYR A 29 115.25 66.04 -18.91
N LEU A 30 114.10 65.92 -19.57
CA LEU A 30 113.81 64.77 -20.43
C LEU A 30 114.76 64.73 -21.65
N ASP A 31 115.06 65.88 -22.25
CA ASP A 31 115.97 65.97 -23.39
C ASP A 31 117.41 65.62 -22.98
N GLN A 32 117.87 66.07 -21.81
CA GLN A 32 119.16 65.64 -21.25
C GLN A 32 119.22 64.12 -21.02
N ILE A 33 118.14 63.54 -20.46
CA ILE A 33 118.06 62.09 -20.25
C ILE A 33 118.08 61.33 -21.59
N ARG A 34 117.40 61.85 -22.61
CA ARG A 34 117.38 61.27 -23.96
C ARG A 34 118.76 61.32 -24.61
N GLU A 35 119.48 62.43 -24.49
CA GLU A 35 120.83 62.59 -25.02
C GLU A 35 121.79 61.58 -24.38
N LEU A 36 121.69 61.36 -23.06
CA LEU A 36 122.51 60.38 -22.35
C LEU A 36 122.14 58.93 -22.65
N ALA A 37 120.86 58.68 -22.94
CA ALA A 37 120.36 57.38 -23.36
C ALA A 37 120.58 57.10 -24.86
N ALA A 38 121.11 58.06 -25.63
CA ALA A 38 121.36 57.91 -27.06
C ALA A 38 122.61 57.08 -27.38
N GLU A 39 123.49 56.83 -26.39
CA GLU A 39 124.60 55.89 -26.52
C GLU A 39 124.04 54.49 -26.80
N VAL A 40 124.52 53.82 -27.87
CA VAL A 40 124.16 52.43 -28.21
C VAL A 40 125.38 51.52 -27.96
N PRO A 41 125.54 50.93 -26.76
CA PRO A 41 126.66 50.06 -26.46
C PRO A 41 126.57 48.71 -27.18
N ASP A 42 127.72 48.12 -27.51
CA ASP A 42 127.79 46.81 -28.18
C ASP A 42 127.34 45.64 -27.29
N VAL A 43 126.20 45.04 -27.63
CA VAL A 43 125.56 43.91 -26.92
C VAL A 43 126.35 42.61 -26.96
N THR A 44 127.28 42.45 -27.89
CA THR A 44 128.08 41.21 -28.03
C THR A 44 129.13 41.12 -26.91
N THR A 45 129.58 42.26 -26.39
CA THR A 45 130.56 42.33 -25.31
C THR A 45 129.91 42.35 -23.91
N LYS A 46 130.56 41.76 -22.91
CA LYS A 46 130.11 41.85 -21.51
C LYS A 46 130.07 43.32 -21.04
N LYS A 47 131.09 44.12 -21.40
CA LYS A 47 131.18 45.54 -21.05
C LYS A 47 130.02 46.37 -21.61
N GLY A 48 129.61 46.12 -22.86
CA GLY A 48 128.46 46.81 -23.45
C GLY A 48 127.13 46.43 -22.80
N ARG A 49 126.92 45.15 -22.46
CA ARG A 49 125.75 44.74 -21.66
C ARG A 49 125.71 45.38 -20.27
N ASP A 50 126.85 45.46 -19.58
CA ASP A 50 126.96 46.13 -18.27
C ASP A 50 126.72 47.65 -18.39
N ARG A 51 127.14 48.28 -19.51
CA ARG A 51 126.87 49.69 -19.81
C ARG A 51 125.39 49.96 -20.06
N ILE A 52 124.69 49.10 -20.81
CA ILE A 52 123.22 49.18 -21.01
C ILE A 52 122.51 49.14 -19.65
N GLY A 53 122.88 48.20 -18.77
CA GLY A 53 122.31 48.13 -17.42
C GLY A 53 122.62 49.36 -16.55
N SER A 54 123.76 50.02 -16.78
CA SER A 54 124.13 51.26 -16.07
C SER A 54 123.34 52.46 -16.59
N LEU A 55 123.15 52.57 -17.92
CA LEU A 55 122.32 53.61 -18.54
C LEU A 55 120.86 53.51 -18.06
N ALA A 56 120.29 52.30 -18.04
CA ALA A 56 118.94 52.08 -17.54
C ALA A 56 118.78 52.46 -16.05
N ARG A 57 119.77 52.13 -15.20
CA ARG A 57 119.77 52.53 -13.78
C ARG A 57 119.83 54.05 -13.62
N MET A 58 120.63 54.73 -14.44
CA MET A 58 120.74 56.20 -14.45
C MET A 58 119.40 56.86 -14.79
N VAL A 59 118.70 56.40 -15.84
CA VAL A 59 117.35 56.89 -16.18
C VAL A 59 116.39 56.67 -15.01
N GLY A 60 116.46 55.50 -14.37
CA GLY A 60 115.64 55.17 -13.20
C GLY A 60 115.91 56.08 -11.99
N SER A 61 117.18 56.38 -11.69
CA SER A 61 117.54 57.29 -10.60
C SER A 61 117.14 58.74 -10.91
N SER A 62 117.33 59.21 -12.14
CA SER A 62 116.94 60.56 -12.56
C SER A 62 115.42 60.75 -12.52
N LYS A 63 114.64 59.74 -12.94
CA LYS A 63 113.18 59.75 -12.78
C LYS A 63 112.80 59.93 -11.31
N LYS A 64 113.36 59.12 -10.42
CA LYS A 64 113.05 59.15 -8.99
C LYS A 64 113.40 60.51 -8.36
N ALA A 65 114.58 61.06 -8.70
CA ALA A 65 115.04 62.36 -8.22
C ALA A 65 114.12 63.53 -8.61
N ILE A 66 113.46 63.44 -9.77
CA ILE A 66 112.50 64.46 -10.23
C ILE A 66 111.09 64.22 -9.68
N GLU A 67 110.67 62.95 -9.53
CA GLU A 67 109.31 62.61 -9.11
C GLU A 67 109.06 62.84 -7.60
N GLU A 68 110.02 62.49 -6.74
CA GLU A 68 109.86 62.59 -5.28
C GLU A 68 109.65 64.03 -4.79
N PRO A 69 110.43 65.04 -5.22
CA PRO A 69 110.19 66.44 -4.85
C PRO A 69 108.88 66.98 -5.43
N GLY A 70 108.46 66.52 -6.61
CA GLY A 70 107.18 66.89 -7.22
C GLY A 70 105.99 66.39 -6.42
N ARG A 71 106.05 65.14 -5.93
CA ARG A 71 105.03 64.58 -5.01
C ARG A 71 104.99 65.34 -3.69
N ALA A 72 106.15 65.73 -3.14
CA ALA A 72 106.22 66.54 -1.93
C ALA A 72 105.60 67.93 -2.14
N TYR A 73 105.87 68.59 -3.26
CA TYR A 73 105.29 69.87 -3.64
C TYR A 73 103.76 69.79 -3.81
N LEU A 74 103.26 68.77 -4.50
CA LEU A 74 101.81 68.52 -4.64
C LEU A 74 101.13 68.31 -3.28
N LYS A 75 101.79 67.64 -2.33
CA LYS A 75 101.27 67.48 -0.98
C LYS A 75 101.18 68.82 -0.25
N GLN A 76 102.20 69.68 -0.36
CA GLN A 76 102.19 71.01 0.23
C GLN A 76 101.09 71.90 -0.36
N LEU A 77 100.92 71.89 -1.69
CA LEU A 77 99.84 72.63 -2.35
C LEU A 77 98.46 72.19 -1.87
N LYS A 78 98.22 70.89 -1.76
CA LYS A 78 96.95 70.36 -1.23
C LYS A 78 96.74 70.73 0.23
N GLU A 79 97.78 70.66 1.06
CA GLU A 79 97.67 71.04 2.47
C GLU A 79 97.40 72.54 2.64
N ALA A 80 97.90 73.41 1.74
CA ALA A 80 97.59 74.83 1.75
C ALA A 80 96.12 75.13 1.38
N VAL A 81 95.50 74.32 0.53
CA VAL A 81 94.09 74.50 0.10
C VAL A 81 93.10 73.88 1.10
N LYS A 82 93.54 72.91 1.89
CA LYS A 82 92.71 72.15 2.83
C LYS A 82 91.94 73.01 3.86
N PRO A 83 92.51 74.06 4.49
CA PRO A 83 91.74 74.94 5.37
C PRO A 83 90.60 75.66 4.65
N ALA A 84 90.80 76.04 3.38
CA ALA A 84 89.74 76.67 2.57
C ALA A 84 88.65 75.66 2.21
N GLU A 85 89.00 74.42 1.88
CA GLU A 85 88.02 73.33 1.66
C GLU A 85 87.22 73.02 2.93
N GLU A 86 87.87 72.96 4.08
CA GLU A 86 87.23 72.72 5.38
C GLU A 86 86.27 73.85 5.75
N GLU A 87 86.66 75.11 5.57
CA GLU A 87 85.79 76.27 5.84
C GLU A 87 84.60 76.33 4.85
N LEU A 88 84.80 76.05 3.56
CA LEU A 88 83.69 75.96 2.59
C LEU A 88 82.70 74.85 2.97
N ARG A 89 83.20 73.70 3.43
CA ARG A 89 82.37 72.60 3.89
C ARG A 89 81.58 72.98 5.14
N ARG A 90 82.22 73.68 6.09
CA ARG A 90 81.56 74.23 7.28
C ARG A 90 80.47 75.23 6.88
N PHE A 91 80.80 76.21 6.06
CA PHE A 91 79.86 77.23 5.59
C PHE A 91 78.62 76.62 4.93
N THR A 92 78.81 75.64 4.05
CA THR A 92 77.69 74.96 3.36
C THR A 92 76.78 74.24 4.35
N ARG A 93 77.35 73.50 5.31
CA ARG A 93 76.58 72.81 6.36
C ARG A 93 75.80 73.76 7.26
N GLU A 94 76.41 74.89 7.63
CA GLU A 94 75.74 75.92 8.42
C GLU A 94 74.59 76.55 7.62
N CYS A 95 74.79 76.82 6.33
CA CYS A 95 73.73 77.30 5.44
C CYS A 95 72.56 76.31 5.33
N ASP A 96 72.84 75.01 5.18
CA ASP A 96 71.82 73.96 5.18
C ASP A 96 71.07 73.92 6.51
N THR A 97 71.78 74.00 7.64
CA THR A 97 71.17 74.04 8.98
C THR A 97 70.26 75.26 9.15
N ILE A 98 70.66 76.43 8.64
CA ILE A 98 69.84 77.65 8.66
C ILE A 98 68.59 77.47 7.79
N ARG A 99 68.74 76.92 6.58
CA ARG A 99 67.60 76.63 5.69
C ARG A 99 66.61 75.70 6.38
N ASP A 100 67.08 74.61 6.97
CA ASP A 100 66.22 73.62 7.60
C ASP A 100 65.48 74.21 8.81
N LYS A 101 66.13 75.07 9.61
CA LYS A 101 65.46 75.84 10.68
C LYS A 101 64.41 76.82 10.17
N ILE A 102 64.63 77.44 9.00
CA ILE A 102 63.63 78.31 8.38
C ILE A 102 62.42 77.49 7.88
N LEU A 103 62.65 76.27 7.40
CA LEU A 103 61.59 75.38 6.91
C LEU A 103 60.85 74.64 8.05
N ALA A 104 61.48 74.46 9.21
CA ALA A 104 60.91 73.68 10.31
C ALA A 104 59.50 74.15 10.76
N PRO A 105 59.22 75.45 10.99
CA PRO A 105 57.88 75.88 11.38
C PRO A 105 56.79 75.56 10.36
N ARG A 106 57.13 75.57 9.06
CA ARG A 106 56.19 75.20 8.00
C ARG A 106 55.91 73.69 8.03
N ALA A 107 56.97 72.88 8.17
CA ALA A 107 56.82 71.43 8.25
C ALA A 107 56.01 71.01 9.50
N GLU A 108 56.23 71.68 10.64
CA GLU A 108 55.46 71.47 11.87
C GLU A 108 54.00 71.87 11.68
N TRP A 109 53.73 73.01 11.01
CA TRP A 109 52.36 73.43 10.72
C TRP A 109 51.64 72.47 9.75
N ASP A 110 52.31 72.04 8.68
CA ASP A 110 51.75 71.07 7.72
C ASP A 110 51.40 69.75 8.44
N ALA A 111 52.28 69.25 9.33
CA ALA A 111 52.03 68.05 10.13
C ALA A 111 50.87 68.22 11.13
N GLU A 112 50.71 69.40 11.71
CA GLU A 112 49.58 69.71 12.58
C GLU A 112 48.26 69.79 11.80
N GLN A 113 48.27 70.35 10.58
CA GLN A 113 47.10 70.35 9.71
C GLN A 113 46.69 68.92 9.32
N ASP A 114 47.65 68.06 8.99
CA ASP A 114 47.38 66.66 8.69
C ASP A 114 46.76 65.93 9.91
N ARG A 115 47.23 66.25 11.13
CA ARG A 115 46.65 65.70 12.36
C ARG A 115 45.22 66.19 12.60
N ILE A 116 44.97 67.49 12.45
CA ILE A 116 43.62 68.08 12.60
C ILE A 116 42.67 67.47 11.56
N ALA A 117 43.08 67.35 10.30
CA ALA A 117 42.27 66.74 9.25
C ALA A 117 41.94 65.28 9.56
N ALA A 118 42.90 64.51 10.09
CA ALA A 118 42.66 63.13 10.52
C ALA A 118 41.70 63.05 11.71
N GLU A 119 41.81 63.95 12.69
CA GLU A 119 40.89 64.04 13.83
C GLU A 119 39.47 64.44 13.41
N GLU A 120 39.33 65.44 12.52
CA GLU A 120 38.05 65.84 11.94
C GLU A 120 37.39 64.70 11.17
N GLN A 121 38.17 63.93 10.40
CA GLN A 121 37.68 62.75 9.70
C GLN A 121 37.17 61.68 10.69
N MET A 122 37.91 61.42 11.77
CA MET A 122 37.46 60.49 12.82
C MET A 122 36.19 60.97 13.51
N ASN A 123 36.08 62.26 13.80
CA ASN A 123 34.89 62.85 14.39
C ASN A 123 33.68 62.77 13.45
N ALA A 124 33.89 62.96 12.14
CA ALA A 124 32.84 62.79 11.14
C ALA A 124 32.34 61.34 11.08
N TRP A 125 33.25 60.35 11.04
CA TRP A 125 32.87 58.93 11.10
C TRP A 125 32.17 58.57 12.40
N HIS A 126 32.60 59.14 13.53
CA HIS A 126 31.94 58.92 14.81
C HIS A 126 30.51 59.48 14.82
N ALA A 127 30.31 60.68 14.28
CA ALA A 127 28.98 61.29 14.17
C ALA A 127 28.04 60.46 13.27
N GLU A 128 28.53 60.01 12.11
CA GLU A 128 27.78 59.15 11.20
C GLU A 128 27.41 57.80 11.86
N ALA A 129 28.35 57.20 12.59
CA ALA A 129 28.10 55.96 13.32
C ALA A 129 27.04 56.14 14.42
N LEU A 130 27.05 57.27 15.13
CA LEU A 130 26.02 57.59 16.13
C LEU A 130 24.63 57.75 15.50
N GLU A 131 24.54 58.43 14.36
CA GLU A 131 23.28 58.60 13.63
C GLU A 131 22.73 57.24 13.14
N MET A 132 23.61 56.39 12.57
CA MET A 132 23.22 55.05 12.12
C MET A 132 22.75 54.17 13.28
N ASN A 133 23.42 54.21 14.43
CA ASN A 133 23.00 53.48 15.62
C ASN A 133 21.64 53.98 16.13
N ALA A 134 21.44 55.30 16.19
CA ALA A 134 20.15 55.87 16.61
C ALA A 134 19.01 55.47 15.66
N ALA A 135 19.26 55.44 14.35
CA ALA A 135 18.29 54.98 13.37
C ALA A 135 17.97 53.48 13.53
N HIS A 136 18.99 52.66 13.78
CA HIS A 136 18.82 51.23 14.05
C HIS A 136 18.01 50.96 15.32
N ASP A 137 18.33 51.65 16.43
CA ASP A 137 17.62 51.50 17.70
C ASP A 137 16.15 51.92 17.56
N LYS A 138 15.88 53.00 16.82
CA LYS A 138 14.51 53.42 16.50
C LYS A 138 13.75 52.37 15.71
N ALA A 139 14.36 51.83 14.65
CA ALA A 139 13.74 50.78 13.83
C ALA A 139 13.49 49.49 14.64
N ALA A 140 14.40 49.14 15.55
CA ALA A 140 14.22 48.01 16.44
C ALA A 140 13.04 48.22 17.42
N ALA A 141 12.89 49.42 17.96
CA ALA A 141 11.75 49.78 18.82
C ALA A 141 10.42 49.73 18.07
N GLU A 142 10.34 50.33 16.86
CA GLU A 142 9.13 50.29 16.02
C GLU A 142 8.74 48.84 15.66
N LYS A 143 9.73 48.00 15.34
CA LYS A 143 9.48 46.58 15.05
C LYS A 143 8.99 45.84 16.30
N PHE A 144 9.58 46.09 17.46
CA PHE A 144 9.15 45.46 18.71
C PHE A 144 7.69 45.80 19.04
N GLU A 145 7.29 47.06 18.87
CA GLU A 145 5.90 47.48 19.07
C GLU A 145 4.95 46.79 18.09
N SER A 146 5.30 46.76 16.80
CA SER A 146 4.51 46.06 15.77
C SER A 146 4.37 44.56 16.05
N ASP A 147 5.46 43.89 16.41
CA ASP A 147 5.45 42.46 16.73
C ASP A 147 4.61 42.18 17.99
N HIS A 148 4.65 43.09 18.97
CA HIS A 148 3.83 43.00 20.18
C HIS A 148 2.33 43.15 19.87
N GLU A 149 1.94 44.13 19.06
CA GLU A 149 0.55 44.32 18.64
C GLU A 149 0.03 43.09 17.88
N LEU A 150 0.84 42.54 16.98
CA LEU A 150 0.49 41.32 16.24
C LEU A 150 0.30 40.13 17.18
N ALA A 151 1.19 39.97 18.17
CA ALA A 151 1.06 38.89 19.16
C ALA A 151 -0.23 39.03 19.99
N LEU A 152 -0.63 40.24 20.37
CA LEU A 152 -1.90 40.48 21.07
C LEU A 152 -3.11 40.11 20.19
N LEU A 153 -3.08 40.46 18.91
CA LEU A 153 -4.15 40.11 17.97
C LEU A 153 -4.25 38.59 17.79
N MET A 154 -3.11 37.92 17.61
CA MET A 154 -3.07 36.45 17.50
C MET A 154 -3.61 35.77 18.76
N ASN A 155 -3.24 36.24 19.95
CA ASN A 155 -3.78 35.72 21.20
C ASN A 155 -5.30 35.86 21.26
N LYS A 156 -5.84 37.00 20.82
CA LYS A 156 -7.30 37.21 20.76
C LYS A 156 -7.99 36.24 19.79
N ASP A 157 -7.38 35.96 18.65
CA ASP A 157 -7.91 34.99 17.70
C ASP A 157 -7.86 33.56 18.26
N PHE A 158 -6.76 33.17 18.92
CA PHE A 158 -6.68 31.88 19.62
C PHE A 158 -7.70 31.75 20.75
N ASP A 159 -7.92 32.81 21.52
CA ASP A 159 -8.94 32.81 22.57
C ASP A 159 -10.34 32.65 21.96
N ARG A 160 -10.64 33.32 20.84
CA ARG A 160 -11.90 33.14 20.11
C ARG A 160 -12.07 31.70 19.61
N GLU A 161 -11.06 31.13 18.95
CA GLU A 161 -11.11 29.74 18.47
C GLU A 161 -11.32 28.76 19.62
N ARG A 162 -10.70 29.02 20.79
CA ARG A 162 -10.88 28.20 21.98
C ARG A 162 -12.30 28.27 22.52
N GLU A 163 -12.91 29.46 22.54
CA GLU A 163 -14.31 29.61 22.95
C GLU A 163 -15.28 29.00 21.92
N GLU A 164 -15.01 29.13 20.62
CA GLU A 164 -15.78 28.48 19.56
C GLU A 164 -15.71 26.95 19.66
N ALA A 165 -14.52 26.39 19.90
CA ALA A 165 -14.33 24.96 20.11
C ALA A 165 -15.06 24.45 21.36
N ARG A 166 -15.06 25.23 22.46
CA ARG A 166 -15.86 24.90 23.65
C ARG A 166 -17.36 24.93 23.36
N ALA A 167 -17.82 25.94 22.62
CA ALA A 167 -19.22 26.06 22.24
C ALA A 167 -19.66 24.91 21.31
N GLU A 168 -18.81 24.49 20.37
CA GLU A 168 -19.08 23.35 19.50
C GLU A 168 -19.10 22.04 20.28
N ALA A 169 -18.15 21.82 21.19
CA ALA A 169 -18.15 20.65 22.07
C ALA A 169 -19.43 20.58 22.91
N GLU A 170 -19.92 21.71 23.44
CA GLU A 170 -21.18 21.74 24.18
C GLU A 170 -22.39 21.46 23.28
N ARG A 171 -22.41 21.99 22.04
CA ARG A 171 -23.47 21.64 21.06
C ARG A 171 -23.47 20.15 20.74
N GLN A 172 -22.31 19.54 20.57
CA GLN A 172 -22.19 18.10 20.34
C GLN A 172 -22.68 17.30 21.55
N ARG A 173 -22.38 17.74 22.77
CA ARG A 173 -22.93 17.13 24.00
C ARG A 173 -24.44 17.20 24.05
N ILE A 174 -25.03 18.36 23.81
CA ILE A 174 -26.49 18.55 23.80
C ILE A 174 -27.12 17.67 22.71
N ALA A 175 -26.55 17.65 21.50
CA ALA A 175 -27.05 16.82 20.40
C ALA A 175 -26.99 15.32 20.73
N HIS A 176 -25.91 14.87 21.39
CA HIS A 176 -25.78 13.50 21.84
C HIS A 176 -26.79 13.14 22.94
N GLU A 177 -26.98 14.02 23.93
CA GLU A 177 -27.98 13.85 24.98
C GLU A 177 -29.41 13.80 24.41
N ASP A 178 -29.72 14.63 23.40
CA ASP A 178 -31.02 14.62 22.74
C ASP A 178 -31.21 13.38 21.85
N GLU A 179 -30.15 12.88 21.21
CA GLU A 179 -30.19 11.62 20.48
C GLU A 179 -30.43 10.43 21.42
N ILE A 180 -29.78 10.41 22.60
CA ILE A 180 -30.06 9.41 23.63
C ILE A 180 -31.52 9.47 24.07
N LYS A 181 -32.10 10.67 24.28
CA LYS A 181 -33.52 10.80 24.63
C LYS A 181 -34.43 10.28 23.51
N ARG A 182 -34.12 10.58 22.25
CA ARG A 182 -34.87 10.06 21.10
C ARG A 182 -34.79 8.55 21.00
N GLN A 183 -33.59 7.98 21.20
CA GLN A 183 -33.39 6.54 21.23
C GLN A 183 -34.16 5.90 22.38
N ALA A 184 -34.20 6.51 23.57
CA ALA A 184 -35.02 6.02 24.67
C ALA A 184 -36.52 6.01 24.32
N ILE A 185 -37.04 7.09 23.74
CA ILE A 185 -38.45 7.17 23.30
C ILE A 185 -38.74 6.14 22.20
N GLU A 186 -37.83 5.97 21.25
CA GLU A 186 -37.97 5.01 20.15
C GLU A 186 -37.90 3.57 20.66
N GLN A 187 -37.02 3.28 21.62
CA GLN A 187 -36.96 1.97 22.28
C GLN A 187 -38.26 1.69 23.04
N GLU A 188 -38.79 2.65 23.80
CA GLU A 188 -40.09 2.52 24.45
C GLU A 188 -41.22 2.26 23.43
N ARG A 189 -41.18 2.92 22.27
CA ARG A 189 -42.14 2.69 21.17
C ARG A 189 -42.00 1.29 20.58
N ILE A 190 -40.79 0.85 20.29
CA ILE A 190 -40.51 -0.49 19.75
C ILE A 190 -40.92 -1.56 20.76
N GLU A 191 -40.62 -1.37 22.05
CA GLU A 191 -41.04 -2.29 23.11
C GLU A 191 -42.56 -2.33 23.25
N ALA A 192 -43.24 -1.19 23.16
CA ALA A 192 -44.71 -1.13 23.17
C ALA A 192 -45.32 -1.80 21.94
N GLU A 193 -44.75 -1.59 20.75
CA GLU A 193 -45.18 -2.24 19.51
C GLU A 193 -44.93 -3.75 19.53
N GLN A 194 -43.76 -4.19 20.01
CA GLN A 194 -43.46 -5.60 20.22
C GLN A 194 -44.42 -6.24 21.23
N LYS A 195 -44.78 -5.54 22.30
CA LYS A 195 -45.76 -6.03 23.27
C LYS A 195 -47.14 -6.17 22.63
N GLN A 196 -47.59 -5.17 21.87
CA GLN A 196 -48.84 -5.26 21.11
C GLN A 196 -48.81 -6.39 20.06
N GLN A 197 -47.69 -6.59 19.39
CA GLN A 197 -47.55 -7.67 18.42
C GLN A 197 -47.57 -9.04 19.10
N ARG A 198 -46.92 -9.20 20.26
CA ARG A 198 -47.01 -10.43 21.06
C ARG A 198 -48.45 -10.68 21.52
N GLU A 199 -49.16 -9.66 21.98
CA GLU A 199 -50.58 -9.78 22.36
C GLU A 199 -51.47 -10.15 21.16
N ARG A 200 -51.20 -9.59 19.97
CA ARG A 200 -51.89 -9.95 18.71
C ARG A 200 -51.56 -11.37 18.27
N ASP A 201 -50.31 -11.80 18.36
CA ASP A 201 -49.89 -13.15 18.01
C ASP A 201 -50.47 -14.18 18.99
N GLU A 202 -50.56 -13.85 20.27
CA GLU A 202 -51.26 -14.65 21.29
C GLU A 202 -52.78 -14.68 21.07
N ALA A 203 -53.39 -13.57 20.66
CA ALA A 203 -54.80 -13.53 20.28
C ALA A 203 -55.06 -14.35 19.02
N ALA A 204 -54.19 -14.26 18.01
CA ALA A 204 -54.27 -15.04 16.78
C ALA A 204 -54.04 -16.54 17.04
N ARG A 205 -53.15 -16.91 17.98
CA ARG A 205 -53.02 -18.30 18.44
C ARG A 205 -54.29 -18.79 19.12
N ARG A 206 -54.88 -17.99 20.02
CA ARG A 206 -56.15 -18.32 20.67
C ARG A 206 -57.30 -18.45 19.67
N GLU A 207 -57.35 -17.58 18.66
CA GLU A 207 -58.35 -17.67 17.60
C GLU A 207 -58.14 -18.91 16.72
N ARG A 208 -56.90 -19.24 16.35
CA ARG A 208 -56.57 -20.48 15.64
C ARG A 208 -56.92 -21.72 16.46
N GLU A 209 -56.61 -21.74 17.76
CA GLU A 209 -57.00 -22.85 18.65
C GLU A 209 -58.53 -22.98 18.77
N LEU A 210 -59.27 -21.87 18.78
CA LEU A 210 -60.74 -21.90 18.76
C LEU A 210 -61.28 -22.35 17.40
N GLN A 211 -60.66 -21.95 16.29
CA GLN A 211 -61.02 -22.40 14.95
C GLN A 211 -60.70 -23.88 14.75
N ASP A 212 -59.55 -24.36 15.22
CA ASP A 212 -59.16 -25.76 15.20
C ASP A 212 -60.12 -26.61 16.05
N ARG A 213 -60.53 -26.11 17.23
CA ARG A 213 -61.58 -26.76 18.04
C ARG A 213 -62.94 -26.76 17.33
N ALA A 214 -63.34 -25.65 16.72
CA ALA A 214 -64.59 -25.58 15.97
C ALA A 214 -64.57 -26.46 14.71
N GLU A 215 -63.41 -26.61 14.07
CA GLU A 215 -63.22 -27.52 12.94
C GLU A 215 -63.22 -28.98 13.41
N GLN A 216 -62.60 -29.30 14.55
CA GLN A 216 -62.72 -30.61 15.19
C GLN A 216 -64.18 -30.93 15.54
N GLU A 217 -64.92 -30.01 16.16
CA GLU A 217 -66.35 -30.22 16.46
C GLU A 217 -67.19 -30.38 15.19
N LYS A 218 -66.88 -29.66 14.10
CA LYS A 218 -67.54 -29.85 12.80
C LYS A 218 -67.19 -31.21 12.20
N ARG A 219 -65.93 -31.63 12.26
CA ARG A 219 -65.49 -32.95 11.81
C ARG A 219 -66.15 -34.06 12.63
N ASP A 220 -66.28 -33.87 13.94
CA ASP A 220 -66.96 -34.81 14.84
C ASP A 220 -68.47 -34.86 14.55
N ARG A 221 -69.13 -33.73 14.26
CA ARG A 221 -70.53 -33.73 13.80
C ARG A 221 -70.69 -34.45 12.47
N ILE A 222 -69.84 -34.17 11.49
CA ILE A 222 -69.89 -34.83 10.18
C ILE A 222 -69.62 -36.33 10.33
N ALA A 223 -68.65 -36.73 11.16
CA ALA A 223 -68.38 -38.13 11.47
C ALA A 223 -69.56 -38.79 12.19
N ASN A 224 -70.24 -38.08 13.09
CA ASN A 224 -71.41 -38.60 13.79
C ASN A 224 -72.63 -38.70 12.87
N GLU A 225 -72.85 -37.72 11.99
CA GLU A 225 -73.87 -37.77 10.93
C GLU A 225 -73.59 -38.91 9.95
N GLN A 226 -72.34 -39.12 9.53
CA GLN A 226 -71.95 -40.26 8.71
C GLN A 226 -72.16 -41.60 9.43
N ARG A 227 -71.90 -41.67 10.75
CA ARG A 227 -72.21 -42.85 11.54
C ARG A 227 -73.73 -43.11 11.64
N LEU A 228 -74.53 -42.07 11.79
CA LEU A 228 -76.00 -42.16 11.78
C LEU A 228 -76.55 -42.55 10.40
N GLU A 229 -75.94 -42.06 9.31
CA GLU A 229 -76.29 -42.44 7.95
C GLU A 229 -75.91 -43.91 7.68
N GLN A 230 -74.73 -44.33 8.15
CA GLN A 230 -74.28 -45.73 8.11
C GLN A 230 -75.17 -46.64 8.95
N GLU A 231 -75.58 -46.26 10.16
CA GLU A 231 -76.55 -47.03 10.96
C GLU A 231 -77.92 -47.12 10.27
N LYS A 232 -78.37 -46.06 9.58
CA LYS A 232 -79.60 -46.09 8.79
C LYS A 232 -79.45 -47.00 7.55
N GLN A 233 -78.31 -46.99 6.89
CA GLN A 233 -78.03 -47.87 5.75
C GLN A 233 -77.85 -49.32 6.18
N GLU A 234 -77.23 -49.59 7.32
CA GLU A 234 -77.15 -50.92 7.92
C GLU A 234 -78.53 -51.42 8.38
N ALA A 235 -79.40 -50.55 8.90
CA ALA A 235 -80.78 -50.91 9.23
C ALA A 235 -81.62 -51.24 7.98
N ILE A 236 -81.43 -50.49 6.88
CA ILE A 236 -82.09 -50.76 5.59
C ILE A 236 -81.53 -52.04 4.95
N GLU A 237 -80.23 -52.29 5.03
CA GLU A 237 -79.61 -53.54 4.55
C GLU A 237 -80.01 -54.74 5.41
N GLU A 238 -80.20 -54.58 6.71
CA GLU A 238 -80.68 -55.64 7.59
C GLU A 238 -82.17 -55.95 7.33
N GLU A 239 -83.00 -54.95 7.03
CA GLU A 239 -84.39 -55.13 6.59
C GLU A 239 -84.47 -55.81 5.20
N GLN A 240 -83.61 -55.42 4.26
CA GLN A 240 -83.51 -56.09 2.96
C GLN A 240 -82.94 -57.52 3.05
N ARG A 241 -82.04 -57.80 4.00
CA ARG A 241 -81.52 -59.14 4.26
C ARG A 241 -82.60 -60.04 4.88
N LYS A 242 -83.41 -59.51 5.80
CA LYS A 242 -84.59 -60.22 6.36
C LYS A 242 -85.67 -60.47 5.31
N ALA A 243 -85.87 -59.54 4.36
CA ALA A 243 -86.79 -59.74 3.23
C ALA A 243 -86.28 -60.77 2.21
N ARG A 244 -84.96 -60.82 1.94
CA ARG A 244 -84.33 -61.83 1.07
C ARG A 244 -84.33 -63.22 1.71
N GLU A 245 -84.09 -63.33 3.01
CA GLU A 245 -84.18 -64.61 3.75
C GLU A 245 -85.62 -65.15 3.81
N GLN A 246 -86.64 -64.28 3.91
CA GLN A 246 -88.05 -64.70 3.81
C GLN A 246 -88.44 -65.12 2.38
N ALA A 247 -87.92 -64.45 1.35
CA ALA A 247 -88.17 -64.83 -0.05
C ALA A 247 -87.51 -66.18 -0.44
N ASP A 248 -86.31 -66.46 0.07
CA ASP A 248 -85.63 -67.75 -0.16
C ASP A 248 -86.25 -68.91 0.63
N ARG A 249 -86.87 -68.63 1.79
CA ARG A 249 -87.65 -69.63 2.54
C ARG A 249 -88.94 -70.02 1.81
N ILE A 250 -89.62 -69.06 1.18
CA ILE A 250 -90.86 -69.28 0.41
C ILE A 250 -90.58 -70.01 -0.92
N LYS A 251 -89.44 -69.75 -1.58
CA LYS A 251 -89.06 -70.50 -2.80
C LYS A 251 -88.71 -71.95 -2.50
N ARG A 252 -87.95 -72.24 -1.44
CA ARG A 252 -87.63 -73.63 -1.04
C ARG A 252 -88.86 -74.42 -0.58
N GLU A 253 -89.87 -73.77 -0.03
CA GLU A 253 -91.12 -74.42 0.39
C GLU A 253 -92.08 -74.71 -0.79
N ASN A 254 -92.02 -73.92 -1.87
CA ASN A 254 -92.79 -74.17 -3.10
C ASN A 254 -92.12 -75.21 -4.02
N ASP A 255 -90.79 -75.20 -4.14
CA ASP A 255 -90.07 -76.19 -4.95
C ASP A 255 -90.17 -77.61 -4.34
N ALA A 256 -90.28 -77.72 -3.01
CA ALA A 256 -90.50 -79.00 -2.32
C ALA A 256 -91.94 -79.55 -2.49
N LYS A 257 -92.94 -78.68 -2.72
CA LYS A 257 -94.35 -79.08 -2.90
C LYS A 257 -94.67 -79.47 -4.35
N GLU A 258 -94.00 -78.90 -5.34
CA GLU A 258 -94.12 -79.37 -6.74
C GLU A 258 -93.37 -80.68 -7.01
N ALA A 259 -92.20 -80.88 -6.39
CA ALA A 259 -91.44 -82.14 -6.51
C ALA A 259 -92.18 -83.35 -5.91
N ALA A 260 -93.01 -83.14 -4.86
CA ALA A 260 -93.82 -84.19 -4.25
C ALA A 260 -95.08 -84.56 -5.05
N ARG A 261 -95.68 -83.61 -5.78
CA ARG A 261 -96.86 -83.87 -6.64
C ARG A 261 -96.50 -84.65 -7.91
N LEU A 262 -95.38 -84.34 -8.55
CA LEU A 262 -94.93 -85.04 -9.77
C LEU A 262 -94.45 -86.48 -9.52
N ALA A 263 -94.07 -86.82 -8.29
CA ALA A 263 -93.64 -88.16 -7.92
C ALA A 263 -94.82 -89.12 -7.65
N GLU A 264 -95.93 -88.64 -7.10
CA GLU A 264 -97.10 -89.48 -6.80
C GLU A 264 -97.98 -89.71 -8.05
N GLU A 265 -98.04 -88.76 -8.98
CA GLU A 265 -98.78 -88.89 -10.25
C GLU A 265 -98.12 -89.93 -11.20
N LYS A 266 -96.81 -90.16 -11.09
CA LYS A 266 -96.08 -91.21 -11.83
C LYS A 266 -96.21 -92.63 -11.25
N ARG A 267 -96.71 -92.77 -10.01
CA ARG A 267 -96.80 -94.07 -9.30
C ARG A 267 -98.18 -94.72 -9.47
N ILE A 268 -99.23 -93.91 -9.58
CA ILE A 268 -100.63 -94.35 -9.76
C ILE A 268 -100.90 -94.78 -11.22
N ALA A 269 -100.20 -94.18 -12.20
CA ALA A 269 -100.31 -94.49 -13.61
C ALA A 269 -99.13 -95.36 -14.09
N ASP A 270 -98.97 -96.60 -13.68
CA ASP A 270 -99.83 -97.60 -14.28
C ASP A 270 -99.14 -98.96 -14.06
N GLU A 271 -98.95 -99.19 -12.78
CA GLU A 271 -99.37 -100.46 -12.20
C GLU A 271 -100.71 -101.00 -12.79
N ASN A 272 -101.62 -100.15 -13.32
CA ASN A 272 -102.80 -100.59 -14.09
C ASN A 272 -102.49 -101.17 -15.49
N ALA A 273 -101.40 -100.77 -16.15
CA ALA A 273 -101.04 -101.30 -17.48
C ALA A 273 -100.55 -102.75 -17.41
N ARG A 274 -99.84 -103.14 -16.33
CA ARG A 274 -99.38 -104.52 -16.14
C ARG A 274 -100.52 -105.50 -15.75
N ARG A 275 -101.57 -105.01 -15.09
CA ARG A 275 -102.71 -105.86 -14.68
C ARG A 275 -103.68 -106.17 -15.82
N ALA A 276 -103.83 -105.27 -16.80
CA ALA A 276 -104.71 -105.48 -17.95
C ALA A 276 -104.18 -106.54 -18.94
N ALA A 277 -102.86 -106.61 -19.16
CA ALA A 277 -102.24 -107.53 -20.12
C ALA A 277 -102.33 -109.00 -19.69
N ASN A 278 -102.25 -109.28 -18.38
CA ASN A 278 -102.21 -110.65 -17.87
C ASN A 278 -103.58 -111.35 -17.88
N VAL A 279 -104.68 -110.58 -17.80
CA VAL A 279 -106.05 -111.13 -17.81
C VAL A 279 -106.48 -111.57 -19.21
N GLN A 280 -106.07 -110.85 -20.27
CA GLN A 280 -106.39 -111.24 -21.64
C GLN A 280 -105.67 -112.53 -22.08
N HIS A 281 -104.41 -112.70 -21.67
CA HIS A 281 -103.61 -113.86 -22.04
C HIS A 281 -104.24 -115.18 -21.56
N ARG A 282 -104.71 -115.21 -20.30
CA ARG A 282 -105.36 -116.38 -19.71
C ARG A 282 -106.71 -116.74 -20.34
N LYS A 283 -107.46 -115.72 -20.79
CA LYS A 283 -108.77 -115.91 -21.42
C LYS A 283 -108.66 -116.53 -22.81
N ASN A 284 -107.64 -116.15 -23.59
CA ASN A 284 -107.43 -116.68 -24.93
C ASN A 284 -107.03 -118.17 -24.93
N ILE A 285 -106.15 -118.57 -24.02
CA ILE A 285 -105.68 -119.95 -23.92
C ILE A 285 -106.82 -120.90 -23.50
N ASN A 286 -107.66 -120.49 -22.56
CA ASN A 286 -108.82 -121.29 -22.15
C ASN A 286 -109.87 -121.42 -23.25
N ASN A 287 -110.09 -120.38 -24.05
CA ASN A 287 -111.01 -120.44 -25.18
C ASN A 287 -110.48 -121.35 -26.30
N GLN A 288 -109.17 -121.36 -26.56
CA GLN A 288 -108.55 -122.29 -27.51
C GLN A 288 -108.62 -123.74 -27.03
N ALA A 289 -108.36 -123.99 -25.73
CA ALA A 289 -108.53 -125.32 -25.15
C ALA A 289 -109.98 -125.83 -25.28
N LYS A 290 -110.97 -124.93 -25.12
CA LYS A 290 -112.40 -125.26 -25.28
C LYS A 290 -112.72 -125.66 -26.71
N ALA A 291 -112.24 -124.90 -27.69
CA ALA A 291 -112.45 -125.21 -29.11
C ALA A 291 -111.82 -126.56 -29.50
N ASN A 292 -110.62 -126.87 -29.00
CA ASN A 292 -109.91 -128.11 -29.32
C ASN A 292 -110.59 -129.35 -28.72
N LEU A 293 -111.17 -129.24 -27.52
CA LEU A 293 -111.91 -130.32 -26.87
C LEU A 293 -113.22 -130.65 -27.61
N ILE A 294 -113.89 -129.63 -28.17
CA ILE A 294 -115.10 -129.82 -28.98
C ILE A 294 -114.76 -130.48 -30.32
N ALA A 295 -113.70 -130.02 -31.00
CA ALA A 295 -113.35 -130.50 -32.33
C ALA A 295 -112.73 -131.91 -32.36
N SER A 296 -111.94 -132.29 -31.33
CA SER A 296 -111.10 -133.51 -31.38
C SER A 296 -111.67 -134.70 -30.61
N ALA A 297 -112.51 -134.46 -29.59
CA ALA A 297 -113.02 -135.49 -28.69
C ALA A 297 -114.55 -135.70 -28.75
N GLY A 298 -115.28 -134.88 -29.52
CA GLY A 298 -116.73 -135.00 -29.70
C GLY A 298 -117.58 -134.60 -28.48
N LEU A 299 -117.00 -133.87 -27.53
CA LEU A 299 -117.67 -133.41 -26.31
C LEU A 299 -118.64 -132.25 -26.61
N THR A 300 -119.78 -132.20 -25.91
CA THR A 300 -120.68 -131.04 -25.96
C THR A 300 -120.05 -129.85 -25.23
N GLU A 301 -120.50 -128.64 -25.56
CA GLU A 301 -119.90 -127.39 -25.04
C GLU A 301 -119.90 -127.31 -23.50
N GLU A 302 -120.95 -127.80 -22.86
CA GLU A 302 -121.06 -127.85 -21.40
C GLU A 302 -120.02 -128.79 -20.77
N GLN A 303 -119.75 -129.94 -21.39
CA GLN A 303 -118.77 -130.90 -20.91
C GLN A 303 -117.34 -130.37 -21.08
N ALA A 304 -117.04 -129.68 -22.19
CA ALA A 304 -115.73 -129.07 -22.42
C ALA A 304 -115.41 -127.97 -21.38
N ILE A 305 -116.40 -127.16 -20.99
CA ILE A 305 -116.26 -126.12 -19.96
C ILE A 305 -116.01 -126.75 -18.58
N ALA A 306 -116.75 -127.81 -18.24
CA ALA A 306 -116.57 -128.53 -16.98
C ALA A 306 -115.14 -129.11 -16.86
N VAL A 307 -114.63 -129.72 -17.93
CA VAL A 307 -113.27 -130.30 -17.97
C VAL A 307 -112.19 -129.22 -17.83
N ILE A 308 -112.28 -128.11 -18.57
CA ILE A 308 -111.30 -127.00 -18.44
C ILE A 308 -111.33 -126.39 -17.05
N THR A 309 -112.52 -126.28 -16.45
CA THR A 309 -112.67 -125.70 -15.10
C THR A 309 -112.06 -126.62 -14.03
N ALA A 310 -112.27 -127.93 -14.12
CA ALA A 310 -111.66 -128.90 -13.19
C ALA A 310 -110.13 -128.90 -13.30
N ILE A 311 -109.58 -128.80 -14.53
CA ILE A 311 -108.12 -128.73 -14.74
C ILE A 311 -107.56 -127.38 -14.26
N ALA A 312 -108.26 -126.26 -14.47
CA ALA A 312 -107.82 -124.94 -13.99
C ALA A 312 -107.87 -124.81 -12.46
N LYS A 313 -108.78 -125.54 -11.79
CA LYS A 313 -108.87 -125.63 -10.33
C LYS A 313 -107.89 -126.63 -9.71
N GLY A 314 -107.20 -127.44 -10.52
CA GLY A 314 -106.25 -128.45 -10.06
C GLY A 314 -106.89 -129.70 -9.48
N GLU A 315 -108.16 -129.97 -9.79
CA GLU A 315 -108.92 -131.12 -9.30
C GLU A 315 -108.62 -132.42 -10.09
N VAL A 316 -107.86 -132.31 -11.19
CA VAL A 316 -107.39 -133.44 -12.01
C VAL A 316 -105.89 -133.63 -11.77
N THR A 317 -105.51 -134.74 -11.15
CA THR A 317 -104.11 -135.03 -10.81
C THR A 317 -103.25 -135.25 -12.07
N ALA A 318 -102.03 -134.71 -12.09
CA ALA A 318 -101.02 -134.84 -13.14
C ALA A 318 -101.28 -134.13 -14.50
N ILE A 319 -102.30 -133.25 -14.62
CA ILE A 319 -102.55 -132.43 -15.83
C ILE A 319 -102.72 -130.94 -15.43
N ARG A 320 -102.10 -130.01 -16.17
CA ARG A 320 -102.19 -128.55 -15.92
C ARG A 320 -102.29 -127.75 -17.22
N ILE A 321 -103.05 -126.65 -17.21
CA ILE A 321 -103.09 -125.69 -18.33
C ILE A 321 -101.91 -124.73 -18.18
N THR A 322 -101.11 -124.59 -19.22
CA THR A 322 -99.99 -123.64 -19.26
C THR A 322 -100.50 -122.34 -19.88
N TYR A 323 -100.34 -121.22 -19.19
CA TYR A 323 -100.76 -119.89 -19.63
C TYR A 323 -99.57 -119.07 -20.07
#